data_AF-A0A956U0S2-F1
#
_entry.id   AF-A0A956U0S2-F1
#
_cell.length_a   1.000
_cell.length_b   1.000
_cell.length_c   1.000
_cell.angle_alpha   90.00
_cell.angle_beta   90.00
_cell.angle_gamma   90.00
#
_symmetry.space_group_name_H-M   'P 1'
#
loop_
_entity.id
_entity.type
_entity.pdbx_description
1 polymer ?
#
loop_
_entity_poly.entity_id
_entity_poly.type
_entity_poly.pdbx_seq_one_letter_code
_entity_poly.pdbx_strand_id
1 'polypeptide(L)'
;MRGAVFAILAVIFLFFTFIAGVGCGLLISGEDALSTGDKVAVLKIEDVILDDQAYLDSITTIKNDSQIKAVVLRIESPGGA
;
A
#
# COMPACT_ATOMS: atom_id res chain seq x y z
N MET A 1 30.76 -6.75 -36.07
CA MET A 1 29.47 -6.02 -36.24
C MET A 1 28.27 -6.79 -35.70
N ARG A 2 28.04 -8.06 -36.06
CA ARG A 2 26.88 -8.84 -35.59
C ARG A 2 26.82 -9.02 -34.07
N GLY A 3 27.93 -9.36 -33.42
CA GLY A 3 27.99 -9.53 -31.95
C GLY A 3 27.72 -8.25 -31.15
N ALA A 4 28.13 -7.09 -31.66
CA ALA A 4 27.84 -5.80 -31.01
C ALA A 4 26.35 -5.45 -31.07
N VAL A 5 25.68 -5.78 -32.19
CA VAL A 5 24.23 -5.58 -32.33
C VAL A 5 23.45 -6.46 -31.34
N PHE A 6 23.85 -7.73 -31.16
CA PHE A 6 23.23 -8.59 -30.16
C PHE A 6 23.44 -8.09 -28.72
N ALA A 7 24.62 -7.57 -28.40
CA ALA A 7 24.89 -6.99 -27.08
C ALA A 7 24.02 -5.75 -26.81
N ILE A 8 23.87 -4.87 -27.79
CA ILE A 8 23.02 -3.67 -27.68
C ILE A 8 21.56 -4.06 -27.47
N LEU A 9 21.04 -5.03 -28.25
CA LEU A 9 19.67 -5.52 -28.09
C LEU A 9 19.44 -6.17 -26.72
N ALA A 10 20.42 -6.92 -26.20
CA ALA A 10 20.32 -7.53 -24.88
C ALA A 10 20.26 -6.48 -23.76
N VAL A 11 21.07 -5.42 -23.84
CA VAL A 11 21.06 -4.32 -22.85
C VAL A 11 19.74 -3.55 -22.89
N ILE A 12 19.23 -3.26 -24.09
CA ILE A 12 17.93 -2.59 -24.25
C ILE A 12 16.82 -3.46 -23.65
N PHE A 13 16.80 -4.75 -23.96
CA PHE A 13 15.82 -5.68 -23.40
C PHE A 13 15.89 -5.71 -21.87
N LEU A 14 17.10 -5.84 -21.31
CA LEU A 14 17.30 -5.85 -19.86
C LEU A 14 16.81 -4.55 -19.21
N PHE A 15 17.08 -3.40 -19.83
CA PHE A 15 16.61 -2.10 -19.37
C PHE A 15 15.08 -2.02 -19.32
N PHE A 16 14.38 -2.46 -20.37
CA PHE A 16 12.92 -2.47 -20.39
C PHE A 16 12.34 -3.45 -19.37
N THR A 17 12.94 -4.63 -19.18
CA THR A 17 12.49 -5.58 -18.15
C THR A 17 12.69 -5.02 -16.74
N PHE A 18 13.77 -4.27 -16.50
CA PHE A 18 14.02 -3.61 -15.22
C PHE A 18 12.99 -2.54 -14.93
N ILE A 19 12.70 -1.66 -15.91
CA ILE A 19 11.66 -0.62 -15.77
C ILE A 19 10.29 -1.25 -15.53
N ALA A 20 9.93 -2.27 -16.30
CA ALA A 20 8.65 -2.97 -16.13
C ALA A 20 8.56 -3.63 -14.75
N GLY A 21 9.64 -4.27 -14.28
CA GLY A 21 9.71 -4.88 -12.97
C GLY A 21 9.54 -3.88 -11.82
N VAL A 22 10.29 -2.77 -11.86
CA VAL A 22 10.17 -1.69 -10.86
C VAL A 22 8.80 -1.03 -10.92
N GLY A 23 8.29 -0.73 -12.12
CA GLY A 23 6.98 -0.13 -12.32
C GLY A 23 5.85 -1.00 -11.76
N CYS A 24 5.85 -2.30 -12.07
CA CYS A 24 4.90 -3.25 -11.49
C CYS A 24 5.05 -3.35 -9.97
N GLY A 25 6.27 -3.36 -9.44
CA GLY A 25 6.52 -3.38 -8.00
C GLY A 25 5.90 -2.18 -7.29
N LEU A 26 6.03 -0.97 -7.84
CA LEU A 26 5.43 0.24 -7.27
C LEU A 26 3.89 0.23 -7.33
N LEU A 27 3.30 -0.31 -8.40
CA LEU A 27 1.84 -0.43 -8.51
C LEU A 27 1.25 -1.43 -7.50
N ILE A 28 1.98 -2.51 -7.20
CA ILE A 28 1.53 -3.54 -6.26
C ILE A 28 1.73 -3.09 -4.80
N SER A 29 2.75 -2.28 -4.53
CA SER A 29 3.15 -1.96 -3.15
C SER A 29 2.28 -0.86 -2.50
N GLY A 30 1.34 -0.25 -3.23
CA GLY A 30 0.46 0.78 -2.71
C GLY A 30 1.20 2.08 -2.34
N GLU A 31 0.45 3.17 -2.14
CA GLU A 31 0.97 4.51 -1.81
C GLU A 31 1.83 4.51 -0.53
N ASP A 32 1.67 3.50 0.32
CA ASP A 32 2.33 3.37 1.62
C ASP A 32 3.75 2.79 1.60
N ALA A 33 4.15 2.05 0.55
CA ALA A 33 5.43 1.33 0.56
C ALA A 33 6.68 2.23 0.45
N LEU A 34 6.51 3.49 0.04
CA LEU A 34 7.59 4.48 0.04
C LEU A 34 7.63 5.34 1.32
N SER A 35 6.61 5.24 2.17
CA SER A 35 6.58 5.92 3.45
C SER A 35 7.36 5.10 4.48
N THR A 36 8.58 5.52 4.79
CA THR A 36 9.55 4.79 5.62
C THR A 36 9.53 5.18 7.10
N GLY A 37 8.51 5.92 7.54
CA GLY A 37 8.40 6.45 8.91
C GLY A 37 7.34 5.76 9.76
N ASP A 38 7.42 6.00 11.08
CA ASP A 38 6.36 5.69 12.02
C ASP A 38 5.10 6.50 11.68
N LYS A 39 3.94 5.83 11.67
CA LYS A 39 2.64 6.40 11.29
C LYS A 39 1.66 6.37 12.45
N VAL A 40 0.69 7.27 12.41
CA VAL A 40 -0.51 7.24 13.25
C VAL A 40 -1.71 7.01 12.35
N ALA A 41 -2.41 5.90 12.54
CA ALA A 41 -3.63 5.63 11.79
C ALA A 41 -4.78 6.49 12.30
N VAL A 42 -5.67 6.92 11.39
CA VAL A 42 -6.93 7.58 11.74
C VAL A 42 -8.05 6.75 11.19
N LEU A 43 -8.86 6.15 12.07
CA LEU A 43 -10.07 5.41 11.69
C LEU A 43 -11.28 6.27 12.06
N LYS A 44 -12.09 6.59 11.05
CA LYS A 44 -13.32 7.36 11.22
C LYS A 44 -14.50 6.40 11.34
N ILE A 45 -15.36 6.66 12.30
CA ILE A 45 -16.63 5.95 12.49
C ILE A 45 -17.71 7.02 12.36
N GLU A 46 -18.36 7.04 11.21
CA GLU A 46 -19.37 8.05 10.85
C GLU A 46 -20.73 7.36 10.71
N ASP A 47 -21.80 8.10 10.99
CA ASP A 47 -23.19 7.64 10.87
C ASP A 47 -23.53 6.40 11.73
N VAL A 48 -24.72 5.83 11.54
CA VAL A 48 -25.20 4.67 12.30
C VAL A 48 -24.34 3.44 11.97
N ILE A 49 -23.89 2.73 13.01
CA ILE A 49 -23.16 1.47 12.87
C ILE A 49 -24.16 0.35 12.60
N LEU A 50 -24.26 -0.08 11.34
CA LEU A 50 -25.13 -1.19 10.93
C LEU A 50 -24.38 -2.52 10.86
N ASP A 51 -23.08 -2.47 10.58
CA ASP A 51 -22.18 -3.61 10.45
C ASP A 51 -20.80 -3.19 10.97
N ASP A 52 -20.27 -3.96 11.93
CA ASP A 52 -18.98 -3.69 12.57
C ASP A 52 -17.81 -4.36 11.85
N GLN A 53 -18.06 -5.30 10.93
CA GLN A 53 -17.04 -6.10 10.28
C GLN A 53 -16.02 -5.23 9.53
N ALA A 54 -16.48 -4.20 8.82
CA ALA A 54 -15.59 -3.27 8.11
C ALA A 54 -14.63 -2.52 9.04
N TYR A 55 -15.08 -2.16 10.25
CA TYR A 55 -14.25 -1.52 11.26
C TYR A 55 -13.28 -2.52 11.90
N LEU A 56 -13.71 -3.75 12.16
CA LEU A 56 -12.86 -4.82 12.70
C LEU A 56 -11.74 -5.21 11.72
N ASP A 57 -12.04 -5.27 10.43
CA ASP A 57 -11.06 -5.56 9.38
C ASP A 57 -10.04 -4.42 9.26
N SER A 58 -10.50 -3.17 9.37
CA SER A 58 -9.63 -1.99 9.42
C SER A 58 -8.71 -2.01 10.64
N ILE A 59 -9.24 -2.34 11.82
CA ILE A 59 -8.46 -2.48 13.06
C ILE A 59 -7.44 -3.61 12.92
N THR A 60 -7.82 -4.75 12.33
CA THR A 60 -6.91 -5.87 12.09
C THR A 60 -5.78 -5.49 11.14
N THR A 61 -6.10 -4.74 10.07
CA THR A 61 -5.11 -4.21 9.13
C THR A 61 -4.14 -3.26 9.83
N ILE A 62 -4.67 -2.32 10.63
CA ILE A 62 -3.86 -1.37 11.42
C ILE A 62 -2.96 -2.09 12.41
N LYS A 63 -3.47 -3.12 13.10
CA LYS A 63 -2.72 -3.92 14.07
C LYS A 63 -1.56 -4.67 13.44
N ASN A 64 -1.72 -5.14 12.21
CA ASN A 64 -0.72 -5.95 11.50
C ASN A 64 0.34 -5.10 10.78
N ASP A 65 0.13 -3.79 10.64
CA ASP A 65 1.12 -2.89 10.06
C ASP A 65 2.15 -2.43 11.10
N SER A 66 3.37 -2.95 10.96
CA SER A 66 4.50 -2.62 11.83
C SER A 66 4.92 -1.14 11.80
N GLN A 67 4.51 -0.36 10.79
CA GLN A 67 4.80 1.07 10.69
C GLN A 67 3.84 1.91 11.52
N ILE A 68 2.65 1.40 11.84
CA ILE A 68 1.65 2.14 12.62
C ILE A 68 1.94 1.97 14.11
N LYS A 69 2.21 3.08 14.79
CA LYS A 69 2.57 3.10 16.22
C LYS A 69 1.44 3.54 17.13
N ALA A 70 0.41 4.17 16.56
CA ALA A 70 -0.77 4.58 17.28
C ALA A 70 -1.98 4.64 16.35
N VAL A 71 -3.18 4.60 16.94
CA VAL A 71 -4.45 4.79 16.22
C VAL A 71 -5.26 5.87 16.90
N VAL A 72 -5.88 6.74 16.11
CA VAL A 72 -6.86 7.73 16.52
C VAL A 72 -8.21 7.28 15.98
N LEU A 73 -9.16 7.06 16.88
CA LEU A 73 -10.55 6.80 16.53
C LEU A 73 -11.31 8.12 16.54
N ARG A 74 -11.78 8.57 15.38
CA ARG A 74 -12.65 9.75 15.26
C ARG A 74 -14.08 9.25 15.11
N ILE A 75 -14.89 9.42 16.16
CA ILE A 75 -16.25 8.90 16.21
C ILE A 75 -17.24 10.05 16.07
N GLU A 76 -17.99 10.03 14.98
CA GLU A 76 -19.11 10.91 14.65
C GLU A 76 -20.33 10.04 14.32
N SER A 77 -20.72 9.21 15.30
CA SER A 77 -21.77 8.22 15.16
C SER A 77 -22.79 8.35 16.29
N PRO A 78 -24.11 8.23 16.03
CA PRO A 78 -25.12 8.12 17.07
C PRO A 78 -25.15 6.75 17.75
N GLY A 79 -24.32 5.78 17.32
CA GLY A 79 -24.36 4.39 17.77
C GLY A 79 -24.95 3.45 16.72
N GLY A 80 -25.38 2.26 17.13
CA GLY A 80 -25.79 1.19 16.21
C GLY A 80 -26.34 -0.06 16.91
N ALA A 81 -26.44 -1.15 16.13
CA ALA A 81 -26.96 -2.45 16.52
C ALA A 81 -25.89 -3.37 17.13
#